data_AF-A0A8S3TWA6-F1
#
_entry.id   AF-A0A8S3TWA6-F1
#
_cell.length_a   1.000
_cell.length_b   1.000
_cell.length_c   1.000
_cell.angle_alpha   90.00
_cell.angle_beta   90.00
_cell.angle_gamma   90.00
#
_symmetry.space_group_name_H-M   'P 1'
#
loop_
_entity.id
_entity.type
_entity.pdbx_description
1 polymer ?
#
loop_
_entity_poly.entity_id
_entity_poly.type
_entity_poly.pdbx_seq_one_letter_code
_entity_poly.pdbx_strand_id
1 'polypeptide(L)'
;MDNQNDLRFLSVKLYPYFSDVVVGSEKVVKYRRYFYKCMDNCLSQRDIRFISGSRAEGLDLPGSDLDLMCLTDTYVVDENKGIHRSILEKLNGDCVCFGTTKTLNIDFKTLCKIHGPAVSTALNGIQEVDFVRCLPCREWPSIAKRWLHRSRCFKWPSSDLITEAIHEGVLLVPVGSKSPSSEENNTEWRFSFSLTEKLLVHSFNHTQLLCYALLKIVLKEIFNKVNIFENCYAHIT
;
A
#
# COMPACT_ATOMS: atom_id res chain seq x y z
N MET A 1 31.42 13.81 27.22
CA MET A 1 31.76 14.47 25.95
C MET A 1 31.69 13.49 24.76
N ASP A 2 31.40 12.20 24.99
CA ASP A 2 31.47 11.15 23.96
C ASP A 2 30.23 11.04 23.06
N ASN A 3 29.03 11.30 23.59
CA ASN A 3 27.78 11.03 22.88
C ASN A 3 27.58 11.90 21.61
N GLN A 4 28.11 13.11 21.59
CA GLN A 4 27.95 14.03 20.45
C GLN A 4 28.91 13.69 19.29
N ASN A 5 30.05 13.08 19.60
CA ASN A 5 31.00 12.58 18.59
C ASN A 5 30.50 11.26 17.99
N ASP A 6 29.91 10.39 18.79
CA ASP A 6 29.29 9.14 18.32
C ASP A 6 28.08 9.41 17.41
N LEU A 7 27.22 10.36 17.78
CA LEU A 7 26.08 10.76 16.93
C LEU A 7 26.52 11.38 15.61
N ARG A 8 27.59 12.17 15.60
CA ARG A 8 28.19 12.70 14.36
C ARG A 8 28.82 11.59 13.52
N PHE A 9 29.45 10.61 14.13
CA PHE A 9 30.06 9.48 13.42
C PHE A 9 28.98 8.58 12.79
N LEU A 10 27.91 8.29 13.53
CA LEU A 10 26.74 7.58 13.05
C LEU A 10 26.05 8.32 11.91
N SER A 11 25.86 9.64 12.00
CA SER A 11 25.23 10.42 10.93
C SER A 11 26.07 10.43 9.65
N VAL A 12 27.40 10.52 9.77
CA VAL A 12 28.34 10.48 8.63
C VAL A 12 28.31 9.13 7.91
N LYS A 13 28.05 8.02 8.61
CA LYS A 13 27.97 6.68 7.99
C LYS A 13 26.57 6.28 7.52
N LEU A 14 25.53 6.68 8.25
CA LEU A 14 24.16 6.32 7.94
C LEU A 14 23.61 7.12 6.78
N TYR A 15 23.95 8.42 6.67
CA TYR A 15 23.42 9.26 5.59
C TYR A 15 23.83 8.78 4.20
N PRO A 16 25.11 8.45 3.91
CA PRO A 16 25.50 7.93 2.60
C PRO A 16 24.84 6.58 2.29
N TYR A 17 24.80 5.65 3.26
CA TYR A 17 24.11 4.37 3.05
C TYR A 17 22.63 4.59 2.70
N PHE A 18 21.96 5.47 3.44
CA PHE A 18 20.56 5.77 3.23
C PHE A 18 20.28 6.53 1.92
N SER A 19 21.07 7.56 1.64
CA SER A 19 20.96 8.39 0.45
C SER A 19 21.33 7.64 -0.82
N ASP A 20 22.34 6.76 -0.78
CA ASP A 20 22.89 6.15 -1.99
C ASP A 20 22.32 4.76 -2.25
N VAL A 21 22.07 3.96 -1.20
CA VAL A 21 21.59 2.58 -1.34
C VAL A 21 20.07 2.51 -1.32
N VAL A 22 19.43 3.17 -0.35
CA VAL A 22 17.98 3.06 -0.15
C VAL A 22 17.20 3.98 -1.08
N VAL A 23 17.51 5.28 -1.08
CA VAL A 23 16.76 6.26 -1.88
C VAL A 23 17.39 6.45 -3.25
N GLY A 24 18.72 6.59 -3.30
CA GLY A 24 19.47 6.97 -4.50
C GLY A 24 19.34 8.46 -4.81
N SER A 25 20.10 8.94 -5.80
CA SER A 25 19.98 10.34 -6.25
C SER A 25 18.58 10.69 -6.77
N GLU A 26 18.23 11.99 -6.79
CA GLU A 26 16.95 12.46 -7.35
C GLU A 26 16.70 11.93 -8.78
N LYS A 27 17.75 11.82 -9.59
CA LYS A 27 17.67 11.27 -10.94
C LYS A 27 17.30 9.78 -10.94
N VAL A 28 17.90 8.99 -10.05
CA VAL A 28 17.60 7.56 -9.89
C VAL A 28 16.16 7.36 -9.43
N VAL A 29 15.71 8.15 -8.44
CA VAL A 29 14.32 8.13 -7.96
C VAL A 29 13.34 8.41 -9.10
N LYS A 30 13.62 9.44 -9.93
CA LYS A 30 12.80 9.76 -11.11
C LYS A 30 12.71 8.59 -12.08
N TYR A 31 13.82 7.91 -12.37
CA TYR A 31 13.81 6.74 -13.24
C TYR A 31 13.04 5.56 -12.64
N ARG A 32 13.20 5.27 -11.35
CA ARG A 32 12.44 4.22 -10.65
C ARG A 32 10.94 4.50 -10.72
N ARG A 33 10.51 5.72 -10.39
CA ARG A 33 9.09 6.13 -10.47
C ARG A 33 8.55 6.04 -11.89
N TYR A 34 9.34 6.47 -12.88
CA TYR A 34 8.97 6.37 -14.29
C TYR A 34 8.81 4.92 -14.74
N PHE A 35 9.75 4.04 -14.36
CA PHE A 35 9.65 2.60 -14.62
C PHE A 35 8.35 2.02 -14.06
N TYR A 36 8.02 2.31 -12.80
CA TYR A 36 6.78 1.82 -12.19
C TYR A 36 5.52 2.41 -12.84
N LYS A 37 5.56 3.67 -13.31
CA LYS A 37 4.47 4.25 -14.10
C LYS A 37 4.28 3.54 -15.45
N CYS A 38 5.37 3.19 -16.13
CA CYS A 38 5.30 2.38 -17.36
C CYS A 38 4.75 0.98 -17.07
N MET A 39 5.17 0.36 -15.96
CA MET A 39 4.63 -0.93 -15.53
C MET A 39 3.14 -0.86 -15.25
N ASP A 40 2.66 0.17 -14.54
CA ASP A 40 1.22 0.38 -14.30
C ASP A 40 0.44 0.39 -15.63
N ASN A 41 0.90 1.14 -16.63
CA ASN A 41 0.26 1.23 -17.95
C ASN A 41 0.28 -0.10 -18.73
N CYS A 42 1.35 -0.89 -18.59
CA CYS A 42 1.45 -2.20 -19.24
C CYS A 42 0.55 -3.24 -18.56
N LEU A 43 0.47 -3.19 -17.23
CA LEU A 43 -0.25 -4.16 -16.40
C LEU A 43 -1.75 -3.84 -16.30
N SER A 44 -2.16 -2.58 -16.49
CA SER A 44 -3.57 -2.18 -16.57
C SER A 44 -4.32 -2.82 -17.73
N GLN A 45 -3.60 -3.38 -18.70
CA GLN A 45 -4.17 -4.18 -19.79
C GLN A 45 -4.46 -5.64 -19.37
N ARG A 46 -4.12 -6.02 -18.13
CA ARG A 46 -4.13 -7.40 -17.62
C ARG A 46 -4.70 -7.49 -16.19
N ASP A 47 -5.78 -6.75 -15.93
CA ASP A 47 -6.54 -6.72 -14.66
C ASP A 47 -5.81 -6.13 -13.43
N ILE A 48 -4.56 -5.67 -13.57
CA ILE A 48 -3.80 -5.04 -12.49
C ILE A 48 -3.90 -3.52 -12.62
N ARG A 49 -4.48 -2.81 -11.64
CA ARG A 49 -4.63 -1.35 -11.69
C ARG A 49 -3.29 -0.63 -11.65
N PHE A 50 -2.50 -0.93 -10.63
CA PHE A 50 -1.19 -0.31 -10.40
C PHE A 50 -0.38 -1.10 -9.38
N ILE A 51 0.92 -0.86 -9.39
CA ILE A 51 1.87 -1.32 -8.40
C ILE A 51 1.94 -0.30 -7.27
N SER A 52 1.77 -0.76 -6.03
CA SER A 52 1.87 0.03 -4.80
C SER A 52 3.16 -0.30 -4.03
N GLY A 53 3.30 0.29 -2.85
CA GLY A 53 4.38 -0.02 -1.92
C GLY A 53 5.66 0.76 -2.17
N SER A 54 6.67 0.48 -1.34
CA SER A 54 7.89 1.30 -1.23
C SER A 54 8.66 1.40 -2.56
N ARG A 55 8.66 0.33 -3.37
CA ARG A 55 9.32 0.35 -4.67
C ARG A 55 8.62 1.25 -5.68
N ALA A 56 7.29 1.18 -5.74
CA ALA A 56 6.48 2.04 -6.61
C ALA A 56 6.55 3.53 -6.24
N GLU A 57 6.88 3.83 -4.98
CA GLU A 57 7.15 5.19 -4.49
C GLU A 57 8.55 5.73 -4.88
N GLY A 58 9.43 4.85 -5.37
CA GLY A 58 10.80 5.17 -5.78
C GLY A 58 11.88 4.80 -4.76
N LEU A 59 11.53 4.04 -3.72
CA LEU A 59 12.47 3.58 -2.68
C LEU A 59 12.97 2.17 -2.97
N ASP A 60 14.18 1.86 -2.55
CA ASP A 60 14.78 0.53 -2.65
C ASP A 60 15.13 0.02 -1.26
N LEU A 61 14.07 -0.28 -0.49
CA LEU A 61 14.20 -0.82 0.85
C LEU A 61 14.47 -2.34 0.76
N PRO A 62 15.57 -2.84 1.36
CA PRO A 62 15.86 -4.27 1.37
C PRO A 62 14.72 -5.10 1.98
N GLY A 63 14.36 -6.18 1.29
CA GLY A 63 13.26 -7.04 1.69
C GLY A 63 11.90 -6.36 1.65
N SER A 64 11.71 -5.32 0.82
CA SER A 64 10.38 -4.90 0.40
C SER A 64 9.80 -5.93 -0.57
N ASP A 65 8.55 -6.24 -0.36
CA ASP A 65 7.62 -6.93 -1.25
C ASP A 65 7.23 -6.07 -2.46
N LEU A 66 6.44 -6.66 -3.35
CA LEU A 66 5.79 -5.97 -4.46
C LEU A 66 4.27 -6.06 -4.30
N ASP A 67 3.62 -4.93 -4.03
CA ASP A 67 2.17 -4.85 -3.91
C ASP A 67 1.51 -4.63 -5.29
N LEU A 68 0.72 -5.60 -5.75
CA LEU A 68 -0.07 -5.51 -6.97
C LEU A 68 -1.55 -5.31 -6.63
N MET A 69 -2.07 -4.11 -6.91
CA MET A 69 -3.48 -3.79 -6.73
C MET A 69 -4.26 -4.25 -7.97
N CYS A 70 -5.02 -5.34 -7.84
CA CYS A 70 -5.73 -5.99 -8.94
C CYS A 70 -7.20 -5.55 -8.95
N LEU A 71 -7.68 -5.01 -10.07
CA LEU A 71 -9.10 -4.73 -10.25
C LEU A 71 -9.88 -6.03 -10.35
N THR A 72 -11.13 -5.98 -9.90
CA THR A 72 -12.11 -7.00 -10.21
C THR A 72 -13.23 -6.34 -10.99
N ASP A 73 -13.65 -7.00 -12.06
CA ASP A 73 -14.56 -6.42 -13.04
C ASP A 73 -15.98 -6.44 -12.47
N THR A 74 -16.66 -5.28 -12.46
CA THR A 74 -17.99 -4.94 -11.89
C THR A 74 -17.92 -4.48 -10.42
N TYR A 75 -18.47 -3.34 -9.96
CA TYR A 75 -19.83 -2.72 -10.08
C TYR A 75 -19.83 -1.22 -9.67
N VAL A 76 -21.00 -0.56 -9.71
CA VAL A 76 -21.26 0.84 -9.28
C VAL A 76 -21.57 0.90 -7.78
N VAL A 77 -20.85 1.76 -7.03
CA VAL A 77 -21.18 2.16 -5.66
C VAL A 77 -22.16 3.33 -5.73
N ASP A 78 -23.34 3.21 -5.10
CA ASP A 78 -24.30 4.30 -4.95
C ASP A 78 -24.17 4.87 -3.52
N GLU A 79 -23.73 6.13 -3.41
CA GLU A 79 -23.53 6.87 -2.16
C GLU A 79 -24.77 6.87 -1.23
N ASN A 80 -25.99 6.67 -1.78
CA ASN A 80 -27.24 6.70 -1.01
C ASN A 80 -27.80 5.32 -0.65
N LYS A 81 -27.22 4.22 -1.16
CA LYS A 81 -27.74 2.85 -0.96
C LYS A 81 -26.70 1.82 -0.53
N GLY A 82 -25.44 2.24 -0.38
CA GLY A 82 -24.34 1.33 -0.05
C GLY A 82 -24.05 0.36 -1.20
N ILE A 83 -23.08 -0.53 -0.98
CA ILE A 83 -22.80 -1.62 -1.93
C ILE A 83 -24.02 -2.55 -1.90
N HIS A 84 -24.70 -2.71 -3.04
CA HIS A 84 -25.94 -3.49 -3.09
C HIS A 84 -25.72 -4.90 -2.51
N ARG A 85 -26.57 -5.34 -1.58
CA ARG A 85 -26.40 -6.62 -0.87
C ARG A 85 -26.25 -7.80 -1.84
N SER A 86 -26.93 -7.78 -2.99
CA SER A 86 -26.79 -8.82 -4.02
C SER A 86 -25.40 -8.90 -4.69
N ILE A 87 -24.60 -7.83 -4.59
CA ILE A 87 -23.21 -7.78 -5.05
C ILE A 87 -22.32 -8.44 -4.00
N LEU A 88 -22.51 -8.07 -2.73
CA LEU A 88 -21.82 -8.69 -1.61
C LEU A 88 -22.16 -10.18 -1.47
N GLU A 89 -23.42 -10.56 -1.78
CA GLU A 89 -23.90 -11.94 -1.84
C GLU A 89 -23.33 -12.73 -3.05
N LYS A 90 -23.01 -12.06 -4.17
CA LYS A 90 -22.27 -12.66 -5.30
C LYS A 90 -20.77 -12.77 -5.02
N LEU A 91 -20.23 -11.89 -4.18
CA LEU A 91 -18.86 -11.92 -3.67
C LEU A 91 -18.71 -12.81 -2.43
N ASN A 92 -19.81 -13.39 -1.96
CA ASN A 92 -19.92 -14.13 -0.71
C ASN A 92 -19.12 -15.43 -0.77
N GLY A 93 -17.87 -15.37 -0.32
CA GLY A 93 -16.96 -16.52 -0.23
C GLY A 93 -16.06 -16.76 -1.44
N ASP A 94 -16.36 -16.21 -2.62
CA ASP A 94 -15.48 -16.37 -3.79
C ASP A 94 -14.30 -15.37 -3.80
N CYS A 95 -14.34 -14.38 -2.92
CA CYS A 95 -13.17 -13.59 -2.52
C CYS A 95 -12.44 -14.18 -1.31
N VAL A 96 -12.54 -15.49 -1.08
CA VAL A 96 -11.46 -16.21 -0.42
C VAL A 96 -10.33 -16.33 -1.46
N CYS A 97 -9.32 -15.49 -1.30
CA CYS A 97 -7.91 -15.88 -1.46
C CYS A 97 -7.65 -17.01 -2.48
N PHE A 98 -7.40 -16.69 -3.76
CA PHE A 98 -7.20 -17.69 -4.82
C PHE A 98 -8.30 -18.76 -4.92
N GLY A 99 -9.37 -18.42 -5.64
CA GLY A 99 -10.51 -19.30 -5.84
C GLY A 99 -11.06 -19.38 -7.27
N THR A 100 -10.26 -19.18 -8.32
CA THR A 100 -10.62 -19.75 -9.65
C THR A 100 -9.41 -20.37 -10.34
N THR A 101 -9.19 -21.64 -10.01
CA THR A 101 -8.54 -22.66 -10.84
C THR A 101 -9.29 -22.85 -12.17
N LYS A 102 -9.31 -21.83 -13.04
CA LYS A 102 -9.81 -21.98 -14.41
C LYS A 102 -8.85 -21.56 -15.52
N THR A 103 -7.68 -20.98 -15.22
CA THR A 103 -6.78 -20.54 -16.31
C THR A 103 -5.32 -20.98 -16.17
N LEU A 104 -4.88 -21.53 -15.04
CA LEU A 104 -3.52 -22.07 -14.90
C LEU A 104 -3.55 -23.38 -14.12
N ASN A 105 -3.09 -24.45 -14.77
CA ASN A 105 -3.09 -25.84 -14.30
C ASN A 105 -1.95 -26.08 -13.28
N ILE A 106 -1.89 -25.28 -12.21
CA ILE A 106 -0.85 -25.33 -11.19
C ILE A 106 -1.53 -25.44 -9.82
N ASP A 107 -1.09 -26.37 -8.98
CA ASP A 107 -1.63 -26.57 -7.63
C ASP A 107 -1.14 -25.44 -6.70
N PHE A 108 -1.88 -24.32 -6.69
CA PHE A 108 -1.49 -23.05 -6.04
C PHE A 108 -1.56 -23.06 -4.49
N LYS A 109 -2.17 -24.09 -3.86
CA LYS A 109 -2.42 -24.11 -2.41
C LYS A 109 -1.16 -24.24 -1.56
N THR A 110 -0.08 -24.79 -2.09
CA THR A 110 1.18 -24.98 -1.33
C THR A 110 2.17 -23.82 -1.49
N LEU A 111 1.88 -22.86 -2.39
CA LEU A 111 2.84 -21.82 -2.81
C LEU A 111 2.47 -20.40 -2.34
N CYS A 112 1.24 -20.22 -1.85
CA CYS A 112 0.71 -18.90 -1.50
C CYS A 112 0.45 -18.77 0.00
N LYS A 113 0.76 -17.61 0.58
CA LYS A 113 0.41 -17.25 1.96
C LYS A 113 -0.61 -16.12 1.95
N ILE A 114 -1.63 -16.25 2.78
CA ILE A 114 -2.68 -15.22 2.92
C ILE A 114 -2.32 -14.37 4.13
N HIS A 115 -2.26 -13.05 3.96
CA HIS A 115 -2.10 -12.11 5.07
C HIS A 115 -3.03 -10.90 4.89
N GLY A 116 -4.04 -10.79 5.76
CA GLY A 116 -5.05 -9.73 5.63
C GLY A 116 -5.71 -9.71 4.24
N PRO A 117 -5.71 -8.59 3.51
CA PRO A 117 -6.30 -8.48 2.16
C PRO A 117 -5.43 -9.09 1.05
N ALA A 118 -4.18 -9.43 1.35
CA ALA A 118 -3.18 -9.79 0.36
C ALA A 118 -2.97 -11.30 0.28
N VAL A 119 -2.64 -11.77 -0.91
CA VAL A 119 -2.09 -13.10 -1.13
C VAL A 119 -0.65 -12.96 -1.61
N SER A 120 0.29 -13.38 -0.77
CA SER A 120 1.70 -13.46 -1.10
C SER A 120 1.98 -14.72 -1.89
N THR A 121 2.81 -14.56 -2.91
CA THR A 121 3.44 -15.68 -3.59
C THR A 121 4.95 -15.57 -3.40
N ALA A 122 5.57 -16.65 -2.92
CA ALA A 122 7.01 -16.77 -2.78
C ALA A 122 7.45 -18.01 -3.56
N LEU A 123 7.97 -17.79 -4.77
CA LEU A 123 8.66 -18.83 -5.53
C LEU A 123 10.13 -18.80 -5.16
N ASN A 124 10.76 -19.96 -4.94
CA ASN A 124 12.17 -20.06 -4.57
C ASN A 124 13.06 -19.19 -5.47
N GLY A 125 13.64 -18.12 -4.92
CA GLY A 125 14.52 -17.17 -5.62
C GLY A 125 13.83 -15.98 -6.27
N ILE A 126 12.49 -15.91 -6.27
CA ILE A 126 11.71 -14.75 -6.72
C ILE A 126 11.28 -13.95 -5.50
N GLN A 127 11.33 -12.61 -5.64
CA GLN A 127 10.86 -11.68 -4.64
C GLN A 127 9.39 -11.94 -4.29
N GLU A 128 9.03 -11.78 -3.01
CA GLU A 128 7.64 -11.89 -2.55
C GLU A 128 6.75 -10.85 -3.25
N VAL A 129 5.68 -11.33 -3.88
CA VAL A 129 4.69 -10.50 -4.57
C VAL A 129 3.34 -10.69 -3.88
N ASP A 130 2.76 -9.57 -3.47
CA ASP A 130 1.48 -9.48 -2.80
C ASP A 130 0.40 -9.05 -3.78
N PHE A 131 -0.59 -9.91 -3.97
CA PHE A 131 -1.76 -9.61 -4.79
C PHE A 131 -2.90 -9.14 -3.89
N VAL A 132 -3.38 -7.92 -4.10
CA VAL A 132 -4.52 -7.35 -3.39
C VAL A 132 -5.66 -7.12 -4.37
N ARG A 133 -6.75 -7.88 -4.22
CA ARG A 133 -7.97 -7.65 -5.01
C ARG A 133 -8.71 -6.45 -4.47
N CYS A 134 -9.12 -5.56 -5.37
CA CYS A 134 -9.75 -4.30 -4.99
C CYS A 134 -10.90 -3.93 -5.93
N LEU A 135 -11.89 -3.27 -5.37
CA LEU A 135 -13.01 -2.65 -6.09
C LEU A 135 -12.77 -1.15 -6.20
N PRO A 136 -12.88 -0.55 -7.40
CA PRO A 136 -12.74 0.89 -7.56
C PRO A 136 -14.01 1.59 -7.06
N CYS A 137 -13.83 2.60 -6.22
CA CYS A 137 -14.88 3.52 -5.77
C CYS A 137 -14.52 4.92 -6.26
N ARG A 138 -15.25 5.42 -7.27
CA ARG A 138 -14.97 6.74 -7.86
C ARG A 138 -15.28 7.89 -6.90
N GLU A 139 -16.20 7.65 -5.98
CA GLU A 139 -16.60 8.63 -4.99
C GLU A 139 -15.70 8.57 -3.76
N TRP A 140 -15.30 9.73 -3.27
CA TRP A 140 -14.56 9.82 -2.02
C TRP A 140 -15.51 9.62 -0.84
N PRO A 141 -15.17 8.74 0.12
CA PRO A 141 -16.08 8.40 1.19
C PRO A 141 -16.33 9.62 2.08
N SER A 142 -17.58 9.80 2.52
CA SER A 142 -18.01 10.96 3.31
C SER A 142 -17.10 11.22 4.52
N ILE A 143 -16.67 10.16 5.21
CA ILE A 143 -15.73 10.22 6.33
C ILE A 143 -14.36 10.83 5.97
N ALA A 144 -13.93 10.71 4.72
CA ALA A 144 -12.66 11.23 4.22
C ALA A 144 -12.81 12.57 3.46
N LYS A 145 -14.03 13.02 3.12
CA LYS A 145 -14.26 14.30 2.41
C LYS A 145 -13.64 15.50 3.14
N ARG A 146 -13.54 15.45 4.48
CA ARG A 146 -12.84 16.49 5.28
C ARG A 146 -11.37 16.67 4.88
N TRP A 147 -10.69 15.62 4.42
CA TRP A 147 -9.31 15.71 3.96
C TRP A 147 -9.19 16.61 2.72
N LEU A 148 -10.20 16.63 1.84
CA LEU A 148 -10.20 17.44 0.61
C LEU A 148 -10.18 18.94 0.90
N HIS A 149 -10.87 19.37 1.96
CA HIS A 149 -11.09 20.79 2.27
C HIS A 149 -10.29 21.32 3.46
N ARG A 150 -9.45 20.49 4.10
CA ARG A 150 -8.67 20.93 5.26
C ARG A 150 -7.70 22.06 4.89
N SER A 151 -7.60 23.08 5.74
CA SER A 151 -6.58 24.12 5.62
C SER A 151 -5.18 23.52 5.79
N ARG A 152 -4.20 23.95 4.98
CA ARG A 152 -2.85 23.37 4.95
C ARG A 152 -1.77 24.43 5.02
N CYS A 153 -0.84 24.26 5.95
CA CYS A 153 0.39 25.03 5.97
C CYS A 153 1.21 24.70 4.71
N PHE A 154 1.87 25.71 4.13
CA PHE A 154 2.77 25.56 2.97
C PHE A 154 2.11 24.98 1.69
N LYS A 155 0.77 24.95 1.61
CA LYS A 155 0.00 24.57 0.40
C LYS A 155 0.36 23.19 -0.20
N TRP A 156 0.87 22.25 0.60
CA TRP A 156 1.05 20.86 0.18
C TRP A 156 -0.07 19.97 0.72
N PRO A 157 -0.64 19.05 -0.09
CA PRO A 157 -0.49 18.91 -1.54
C PRO A 157 -1.11 20.10 -2.28
N SER A 158 -0.67 20.32 -3.53
CA SER A 158 -1.24 21.36 -4.40
C SER A 158 -2.70 21.08 -4.71
N SER A 159 -3.43 22.11 -5.15
CA SER A 159 -4.82 21.95 -5.59
C SER A 159 -4.94 20.93 -6.73
N ASP A 160 -4.00 20.93 -7.67
CA ASP A 160 -3.99 20.00 -8.80
C ASP A 160 -3.83 18.55 -8.32
N LEU A 161 -2.96 18.31 -7.35
CA LEU A 161 -2.75 16.99 -6.76
C LEU A 161 -3.96 16.51 -5.95
N ILE A 162 -4.70 17.43 -5.31
CA ILE A 162 -5.98 17.10 -4.66
C ILE A 162 -7.02 16.72 -5.71
N THR A 163 -7.13 17.49 -6.80
CA THR A 163 -8.05 17.19 -7.92
C THR A 163 -7.73 15.83 -8.55
N GLU A 164 -6.44 15.52 -8.75
CA GLU A 164 -6.00 14.22 -9.26
C GLU A 164 -6.37 13.08 -8.30
N ALA A 165 -6.16 13.27 -6.98
CA ALA A 165 -6.58 12.30 -5.98
C ALA A 165 -8.11 12.09 -5.94
N ILE A 166 -8.91 13.15 -6.16
CA ILE A 166 -10.37 13.05 -6.28
C ILE A 166 -10.74 12.24 -7.52
N HIS A 167 -10.14 12.56 -8.67
CA HIS A 167 -10.39 11.89 -9.94
C HIS A 167 -10.10 10.39 -9.88
N GLU A 168 -9.01 10.00 -9.23
CA GLU A 168 -8.64 8.59 -9.07
C GLU A 168 -9.57 7.80 -8.13
N GLY A 169 -10.28 8.49 -7.25
CA GLY A 169 -11.16 7.91 -6.25
C GLY A 169 -10.41 7.12 -5.17
N VAL A 170 -11.09 6.14 -4.60
CA VAL A 170 -10.55 5.24 -3.57
C VAL A 170 -10.75 3.78 -3.98
N LEU A 171 -10.10 2.87 -3.27
CA LEU A 171 -10.29 1.43 -3.44
C LEU A 171 -11.03 0.86 -2.24
N LEU A 172 -11.82 -0.18 -2.47
CA LEU A 172 -12.34 -1.05 -1.43
C LEU A 172 -11.56 -2.36 -1.48
N VAL A 173 -11.01 -2.77 -0.35
CA VAL A 173 -10.26 -4.03 -0.20
C VAL A 173 -10.87 -4.87 0.92
N PRO A 174 -10.89 -6.20 0.81
CA PRO A 174 -11.46 -7.05 1.84
C PRO A 174 -10.67 -6.93 3.14
N VAL A 175 -11.33 -7.06 4.28
CA VAL A 175 -10.66 -7.19 5.58
C VAL A 175 -10.49 -8.68 5.85
N GLY A 176 -9.27 -9.20 5.73
CA GLY A 176 -9.01 -10.60 6.08
C GLY A 176 -9.36 -10.84 7.56
N SER A 177 -10.32 -11.74 7.84
CA SER A 177 -10.77 -12.02 9.21
C SER A 177 -9.61 -12.57 10.05
N LYS A 178 -9.42 -12.02 11.25
CA LYS A 178 -8.50 -12.56 12.27
C LYS A 178 -9.17 -13.59 13.18
N SER A 179 -10.49 -13.77 13.09
CA SER A 179 -11.24 -14.70 13.95
C SER A 179 -11.87 -15.83 13.13
N PRO A 180 -11.60 -17.11 13.49
CA PRO A 180 -12.18 -18.26 12.82
C PRO A 180 -13.66 -18.52 13.18
N SER A 181 -14.29 -17.69 14.01
CA SER A 181 -15.53 -18.05 14.72
C SER A 181 -16.81 -17.31 14.28
N SER A 182 -16.84 -16.57 13.18
CA SER A 182 -18.09 -15.97 12.68
C SER A 182 -18.17 -16.00 11.16
N GLU A 183 -19.19 -16.69 10.66
CA GLU A 183 -19.54 -16.79 9.24
C GLU A 183 -19.89 -15.42 8.61
N GLU A 184 -20.15 -14.40 9.43
CA GLU A 184 -20.46 -13.02 9.00
C GLU A 184 -19.22 -12.19 8.63
N ASN A 185 -18.01 -12.58 9.03
CA ASN A 185 -16.79 -11.77 8.87
C ASN A 185 -16.20 -11.76 7.46
N ASN A 186 -16.67 -12.60 6.53
CA ASN A 186 -16.15 -12.67 5.16
C ASN A 186 -16.70 -11.58 4.24
N THR A 187 -17.51 -10.66 4.76
CA THR A 187 -18.15 -9.58 4.00
C THR A 187 -17.63 -8.19 4.37
N GLU A 188 -16.61 -8.10 5.22
CA GLU A 188 -16.05 -6.82 5.65
C GLU A 188 -15.08 -6.25 4.62
N TRP A 189 -15.23 -4.95 4.34
CA TRP A 189 -14.38 -4.20 3.43
C TRP A 189 -13.85 -2.94 4.11
N ARG A 190 -12.64 -2.52 3.73
CA ARG A 190 -12.06 -1.24 4.15
C ARG A 190 -11.70 -0.38 2.94
N PHE A 191 -11.74 0.93 3.14
CA PHE A 191 -11.19 1.87 2.18
C PHE A 191 -9.66 1.78 2.15
N SER A 192 -9.09 1.72 0.96
CA SER A 192 -7.67 1.84 0.68
C SER A 192 -7.43 3.10 -0.16
N PHE A 193 -6.51 3.92 0.33
CA PHE A 193 -6.08 5.17 -0.32
C PHE A 193 -4.72 4.99 -1.01
N SER A 194 -4.29 3.77 -1.30
CA SER A 194 -2.94 3.45 -1.79
C SER A 194 -2.55 4.20 -3.07
N LEU A 195 -3.51 4.50 -3.95
CA LEU A 195 -3.24 5.32 -5.13
C LEU A 195 -2.99 6.79 -4.77
N THR A 196 -3.81 7.35 -3.87
CA THR A 196 -3.62 8.71 -3.34
C THR A 196 -2.30 8.81 -2.57
N GLU A 197 -1.96 7.80 -1.77
CA GLU A 197 -0.68 7.73 -1.04
C GLU A 197 0.50 7.76 -2.02
N LYS A 198 0.45 6.96 -3.10
CA LYS A 198 1.46 6.96 -4.16
C LYS A 198 1.60 8.35 -4.80
N LEU A 199 0.50 8.99 -5.18
CA LEU A 199 0.49 10.35 -5.73
C LEU A 199 1.15 11.37 -4.78
N LEU A 200 0.80 11.32 -3.50
CA LEU A 200 1.36 12.20 -2.47
C LEU A 200 2.87 12.00 -2.33
N VAL A 201 3.35 10.75 -2.26
CA VAL A 201 4.78 10.46 -2.16
C VAL A 201 5.53 10.86 -3.43
N HIS A 202 4.91 10.72 -4.61
CA HIS A 202 5.47 11.17 -5.88
C HIS A 202 5.65 12.69 -5.95
N SER A 203 4.85 13.45 -5.21
CA SER A 203 4.97 14.91 -5.10
C SER A 203 6.08 15.40 -4.18
N PHE A 204 6.70 14.51 -3.39
CA PHE A 204 7.81 14.88 -2.52
C PHE A 204 9.03 15.33 -3.30
N ASN A 205 9.66 16.40 -2.82
CA ASN A 205 11.03 16.71 -3.20
C ASN A 205 12.00 15.67 -2.60
N HIS A 206 13.25 15.72 -3.04
CA HIS A 206 14.23 14.69 -2.67
C HIS A 206 14.48 14.62 -1.15
N THR A 207 14.57 15.76 -0.46
CA THR A 207 14.74 15.81 0.99
C THR A 207 13.55 15.24 1.74
N GLN A 208 12.32 15.55 1.32
CA GLN A 208 11.10 15.00 1.91
C GLN A 208 11.04 13.48 1.74
N LEU A 209 11.45 12.97 0.58
CA LEU A 209 11.52 11.53 0.33
C LEU A 209 12.57 10.84 1.20
N LEU A 210 13.73 11.47 1.39
CA LEU A 210 14.75 11.01 2.34
C LEU A 210 14.18 10.97 3.78
N CYS A 211 13.50 12.01 4.25
CA CYS A 211 12.87 11.97 5.57
C CYS A 211 11.82 10.86 5.67
N TYR A 212 11.00 10.69 4.64
CA TYR A 212 9.96 9.67 4.60
C TYR A 212 10.52 8.25 4.63
N ALA A 213 11.56 7.95 3.85
CA ALA A 213 12.19 6.64 3.86
C ALA A 213 12.91 6.34 5.19
N LEU A 214 13.47 7.36 5.87
CA LEU A 214 14.06 7.19 7.20
C LEU A 214 12.98 6.79 8.21
N LEU A 215 11.82 7.45 8.18
CA LEU A 215 10.68 7.10 9.03
C LEU A 215 10.17 5.68 8.77
N LYS A 216 10.10 5.25 7.50
CA LYS A 216 9.76 3.87 7.14
C LYS A 216 10.74 2.85 7.71
N ILE A 217 12.05 3.12 7.62
CA ILE A 217 13.08 2.25 8.21
C ILE A 217 12.93 2.19 9.72
N VAL A 218 12.77 3.34 10.39
CA VAL A 218 12.57 3.38 11.84
C VAL A 218 11.34 2.56 12.25
N LEU A 219 10.23 2.70 11.53
CA LEU A 219 9.03 1.91 11.77
C LEU A 219 9.29 0.40 11.62
N LYS A 220 9.93 -0.03 10.53
CA LYS A 220 10.19 -1.44 10.21
C LYS A 220 11.22 -2.06 11.16
N GLU A 221 12.31 -1.37 11.43
CA GLU A 221 13.48 -1.91 12.12
C GLU A 221 13.44 -1.73 13.63
N ILE A 222 12.85 -0.63 14.11
CA ILE A 222 12.79 -0.34 15.55
C ILE A 222 11.46 -0.83 16.10
N PHE A 223 10.34 -0.37 15.55
CA PHE A 223 9.06 -0.64 16.19
C PHE A 223 8.54 -2.06 15.96
N ASN A 224 8.67 -2.59 14.74
CA ASN A 224 8.15 -3.93 14.42
C ASN A 224 9.05 -5.07 14.90
N LYS A 225 10.35 -4.83 15.13
CA LYS A 225 11.26 -5.84 15.70
C LYS A 225 11.31 -5.82 17.23
N VAL A 226 11.01 -4.68 17.86
CA VAL A 226 11.06 -4.52 19.33
C VAL A 226 9.69 -4.79 19.98
N ASN A 227 8.63 -5.14 19.22
CA ASN A 227 7.27 -5.44 19.73
C ASN A 227 6.74 -4.40 20.75
N ILE A 228 7.13 -3.13 20.63
CA ILE A 228 6.79 -2.10 21.62
C ILE A 228 5.28 -1.86 21.68
N PHE A 229 4.56 -2.09 20.57
CA PHE A 229 3.12 -1.89 20.51
C PHE A 229 2.30 -2.92 21.30
N GLU A 230 2.82 -4.13 21.59
CA GLU A 230 2.13 -5.06 22.50
C GLU A 230 2.12 -4.53 23.96
N ASN A 231 3.13 -3.73 24.34
CA ASN A 231 3.22 -3.16 25.69
C ASN A 231 2.42 -1.86 25.88
N CYS A 232 2.04 -1.15 24.82
CA CYS A 232 1.27 0.09 24.95
C CYS A 232 -0.25 -0.14 25.07
N TYR A 233 -0.79 -1.24 24.52
CA TYR A 233 -2.23 -1.56 24.65
C TYR A 233 -2.58 -2.12 26.04
N ALA A 234 -1.62 -2.67 26.78
CA ALA A 234 -1.85 -3.20 28.14
C ALA A 234 -2.04 -2.12 29.23
N HIS A 235 -1.85 -0.83 28.90
CA HIS A 235 -1.98 0.28 29.85
C HIS A 235 -3.20 1.19 29.59
N ILE A 236 -4.08 0.85 28.65
CA ILE A 236 -5.32 1.60 28.34
C ILE A 236 -6.58 0.71 28.49
N THR A 237 -6.49 -0.39 29.22
CA THR A 237 -7.64 -1.17 29.73
C THR A 237 -7.56 -1.26 31.23
#